data_AF-T1ILY2-F1
#
_entry.id   AF-T1ILY2-F1
#
_cell.length_a   1.000
_cell.length_b   1.000
_cell.length_c   1.000
_cell.angle_alpha   90.00
_cell.angle_beta   90.00
_cell.angle_gamma   90.00
#
_symmetry.space_group_name_H-M   'P 1'
#
loop_
_entity.id
_entity.type
_entity.pdbx_description
1 polymer ?
#
loop_
_entity_poly.entity_id
_entity_poly.type
_entity_poly.pdbx_seq_one_letter_code
_entity_poly.pdbx_strand_id
1 'polypeptide(L)'
;MRQEQVMTLVRRKFEPDAIVRQCGVDGLAGDPMEAFNLTPVALGNCIRYLLNWKLPILFLGGGGYNVPNAARCWTYLTSLIVGKNISNDIPDNHYFTQFGPDFTIQVSPGNRPNKNTNEDIESLLHTS
;
A
#
# COMPACT_ATOMS: atom_id res chain seq x y z
N MET A 1 10.93 -5.98 13.26
CA MET A 1 10.12 -6.22 12.05
C MET A 1 8.70 -6.63 12.44
N ARG A 2 7.86 -5.69 12.89
CA ARG A 2 6.51 -5.99 13.44
C ARG A 2 5.43 -6.11 12.34
N GLN A 3 5.65 -5.52 11.16
CA GLN A 3 4.65 -5.38 10.09
C GLN A 3 4.27 -6.69 9.36
N GLU A 4 5.06 -7.75 9.49
CA GLU A 4 4.94 -8.97 8.68
C GLU A 4 4.51 -10.20 9.49
N GLN A 5 4.34 -10.05 10.81
CA GLN A 5 4.14 -11.17 11.74
C GLN A 5 2.91 -12.00 11.38
N VAL A 6 1.77 -11.36 11.14
CA VAL A 6 0.51 -12.04 10.80
C VAL A 6 0.67 -12.85 9.51
N MET A 7 1.17 -12.23 8.44
CA MET A 7 1.33 -12.92 7.17
C MET A 7 2.37 -14.05 7.23
N THR A 8 3.42 -13.91 8.05
CA THR A 8 4.39 -14.99 8.30
C THR A 8 3.71 -16.22 8.91
N LEU A 9 2.84 -16.00 9.90
CA LEU A 9 2.08 -17.06 10.54
C LEU A 9 1.08 -17.70 9.57
N VAL A 10 0.34 -16.88 8.80
CA VAL A 10 -0.59 -17.35 7.76
C VAL A 10 0.14 -18.24 6.76
N ARG A 11 1.31 -17.82 6.24
CA ARG A 11 2.10 -18.64 5.30
C ARG A 11 2.39 -20.02 5.85
N ARG A 12 2.87 -20.08 7.10
CA ARG A 12 3.29 -21.33 7.75
C ARG A 12 2.11 -22.25 8.08
N LYS A 13 0.94 -21.70 8.39
CA LYS A 13 -0.23 -22.47 8.84
C LYS A 13 -1.15 -22.88 7.70
N PHE A 14 -1.30 -22.02 6.71
CA PHE A 14 -2.20 -22.23 5.58
C PHE A 14 -1.49 -22.86 4.37
N GLU A 15 -0.18 -22.67 4.24
CA GLU A 15 0.65 -23.21 3.14
C GLU A 15 0.04 -22.95 1.75
N PRO A 16 -0.17 -21.68 1.37
CA PRO A 16 -0.84 -21.36 0.11
C PRO A 16 0.00 -21.73 -1.11
N ASP A 17 -0.65 -22.24 -2.15
CA ASP A 17 -0.05 -22.43 -3.49
C ASP A 17 -0.11 -21.18 -4.36
N ALA A 18 -1.04 -20.26 -4.08
CA ALA A 18 -1.23 -19.00 -4.80
C ALA A 18 -1.80 -17.91 -3.88
N ILE A 19 -1.64 -16.65 -4.27
CA ILE A 19 -2.09 -15.49 -3.50
C ILE A 19 -2.98 -14.59 -4.37
N VAL A 20 -4.11 -14.15 -3.82
CA VAL A 20 -4.86 -13.01 -4.36
C VAL A 20 -4.65 -11.84 -3.42
N ARG A 21 -4.04 -10.76 -3.92
CA ARG A 21 -3.75 -9.55 -3.15
C ARG A 21 -4.58 -8.39 -3.66
N GLN A 22 -5.58 -8.00 -2.87
CA GLN A 22 -6.31 -6.75 -3.07
C GLN A 22 -5.44 -5.58 -2.59
N CYS A 23 -5.35 -4.53 -3.41
CA CYS A 23 -4.54 -3.34 -3.21
C CYS A 23 -5.42 -2.09 -3.16
N GLY A 24 -6.47 -2.10 -2.33
CA GLY A 24 -7.23 -0.89 -1.99
C GLY A 24 -6.32 0.18 -1.39
N VAL A 25 -6.57 1.42 -1.76
CA VAL A 25 -5.74 2.60 -1.46
C VAL A 25 -6.54 3.71 -0.78
N ASP A 26 -7.75 3.41 -0.33
CA ASP A 26 -8.61 4.28 0.51
C ASP A 26 -8.05 4.51 1.92
N GLY A 27 -7.02 3.74 2.33
CA GLY A 27 -6.23 4.02 3.53
C GLY A 27 -5.11 5.06 3.36
N LEU A 28 -4.90 5.60 2.15
CA LEU A 28 -3.86 6.60 1.92
C LEU A 28 -4.18 7.92 2.61
N ALA A 29 -3.13 8.64 2.98
CA ALA A 29 -3.24 10.03 3.40
C ALA A 29 -3.95 10.87 2.32
N GLY A 30 -4.92 11.68 2.74
CA GLY A 30 -5.72 12.53 1.84
C GLY A 30 -6.86 11.82 1.12
N ASP A 31 -7.16 10.55 1.44
CA ASP A 31 -8.39 9.91 0.97
C ASP A 31 -9.63 10.44 1.74
N PRO A 32 -10.77 10.69 1.05
CA PRO A 32 -12.02 11.14 1.65
C PRO A 32 -12.62 10.22 2.73
N MET A 33 -12.24 8.93 2.77
CA MET A 33 -12.66 8.03 3.85
C MET A 33 -12.07 8.42 5.21
N GLU A 34 -11.00 9.23 5.21
CA GLU A 34 -10.40 9.85 6.39
C GLU A 34 -10.02 8.89 7.54
N ALA A 35 -9.82 7.60 7.24
CA ALA A 35 -9.56 6.58 8.23
C ALA A 35 -8.07 6.51 8.64
N PHE A 36 -7.17 6.36 7.67
CA PHE A 36 -5.75 6.05 7.92
C PHE A 36 -4.81 7.16 7.45
N ASN A 37 -3.49 6.95 7.63
CA ASN A 37 -2.45 7.91 7.25
C ASN A 37 -1.30 7.20 6.51
N LEU A 38 -1.63 6.27 5.62
CA LEU A 38 -0.64 5.46 4.90
C LEU A 38 -0.06 6.19 3.69
N THR A 39 1.09 5.72 3.24
CA THR A 39 1.74 6.18 2.01
C THR A 39 1.91 5.01 1.01
N PRO A 40 2.11 5.29 -0.29
CA PRO A 40 2.41 4.26 -1.28
C PRO A 40 3.61 3.39 -0.88
N VAL A 41 4.61 3.98 -0.24
CA VAL A 41 5.81 3.27 0.25
C VAL A 41 5.44 2.20 1.29
N ALA A 42 4.55 2.53 2.23
CA ALA A 42 4.10 1.57 3.25
C ALA A 42 3.39 0.36 2.61
N LEU A 43 2.51 0.61 1.63
CA LEU A 43 1.85 -0.47 0.86
C LEU A 43 2.85 -1.26 0.01
N GLY A 44 3.86 -0.58 -0.55
CA GLY A 44 4.94 -1.18 -1.31
C GLY A 44 5.77 -2.17 -0.51
N ASN A 45 6.02 -1.90 0.78
CA ASN A 45 6.69 -2.84 1.67
C ASN A 45 5.91 -4.15 1.81
N CYS A 46 4.58 -4.08 1.96
CA CYS A 46 3.74 -5.27 2.00
C CYS A 46 3.81 -6.08 0.69
N ILE A 47 3.86 -5.40 -0.46
CA ILE A 47 3.99 -6.07 -1.77
C ILE A 47 5.36 -6.76 -1.90
N ARG A 48 6.45 -6.06 -1.58
CA ARG A 48 7.80 -6.64 -1.62
C ARG A 48 7.92 -7.89 -0.75
N TYR A 49 7.32 -7.85 0.44
CA TYR A 49 7.27 -9.00 1.33
C TYR A 49 6.59 -10.21 0.70
N LEU A 50 5.42 -10.03 0.06
CA LEU A 50 4.71 -11.12 -0.62
C LEU A 50 5.45 -11.62 -1.89
N LEU A 51 6.05 -10.71 -2.67
CA LEU A 51 6.85 -11.09 -3.85
C LEU A 51 8.05 -11.98 -3.49
N ASN A 52 8.59 -11.87 -2.27
CA ASN A 52 9.66 -12.73 -1.77
C ASN A 52 9.21 -14.16 -1.50
N TRP A 53 7.90 -14.45 -1.46
CA TRP A 53 7.40 -15.80 -1.24
C TRP A 53 7.51 -16.68 -2.48
N LYS A 54 7.73 -16.08 -3.66
CA LYS A 54 7.90 -16.78 -4.96
C LYS A 54 6.72 -17.68 -5.33
N LEU A 55 5.52 -17.27 -4.95
CA LEU A 55 4.25 -17.89 -5.35
C LEU A 55 3.59 -17.09 -6.48
N PRO A 56 2.70 -17.69 -7.29
CA PRO A 56 1.80 -16.96 -8.16
C PRO A 56 0.95 -15.96 -7.37
N ILE A 57 0.93 -14.69 -7.80
CA ILE A 57 0.14 -13.64 -7.16
C ILE A 57 -0.74 -12.93 -8.19
N LEU A 58 -2.05 -12.87 -7.93
CA LEU A 58 -2.98 -12.00 -8.63
C LEU A 58 -3.15 -10.71 -7.83
N PHE A 59 -2.72 -9.58 -8.40
CA PHE A 59 -2.94 -8.26 -7.81
C PHE A 59 -4.24 -7.65 -8.33
N LEU A 60 -5.06 -7.13 -7.42
CA LEU A 60 -6.31 -6.44 -7.72
C LEU A 60 -6.26 -5.01 -7.18
N GLY A 61 -7.09 -4.12 -7.74
CA GLY A 61 -7.32 -2.78 -7.19
C GLY A 61 -8.18 -2.83 -5.91
N GLY A 62 -9.12 -1.90 -5.79
CA GLY A 62 -9.98 -1.77 -4.62
C GLY A 62 -10.59 -0.37 -4.50
N GLY A 63 -10.97 0.00 -3.27
CA GLY A 63 -11.32 1.38 -2.93
C GLY A 63 -10.12 2.33 -3.09
N GLY A 64 -10.41 3.62 -3.24
CA GLY A 64 -9.43 4.66 -3.55
C GLY A 64 -10.15 5.87 -4.13
N TYR A 65 -10.59 6.77 -3.25
CA TYR A 65 -11.58 7.80 -3.57
C TYR A 65 -10.95 9.18 -3.79
N ASN A 66 -9.69 9.35 -3.41
CA ASN A 66 -8.83 10.36 -4.01
C ASN A 66 -8.20 9.81 -5.30
N VAL A 67 -8.83 10.09 -6.44
CA VAL A 67 -8.46 9.51 -7.75
C VAL A 67 -6.98 9.76 -8.13
N PRO A 68 -6.43 10.98 -8.02
CA PRO A 68 -5.00 11.21 -8.30
C PRO A 68 -4.07 10.41 -7.39
N ASN A 69 -4.37 10.32 -6.08
CA ASN A 69 -3.54 9.54 -5.15
C ASN A 69 -3.66 8.03 -5.40
N ALA A 70 -4.84 7.55 -5.80
CA ALA A 70 -5.02 6.17 -6.21
C ALA A 70 -4.17 5.85 -7.45
N ALA A 71 -4.18 6.72 -8.46
CA ALA A 71 -3.35 6.58 -9.66
C ALA A 71 -1.85 6.59 -9.35
N ARG A 72 -1.39 7.53 -8.50
CA ARG A 72 0.00 7.59 -8.00
C ARG A 72 0.40 6.27 -7.34
N CYS A 73 -0.44 5.79 -6.42
CA CYS A 73 -0.12 4.62 -5.63
C CYS A 73 -0.10 3.35 -6.48
N TRP A 74 -1.12 3.09 -7.29
CA TRP A 74 -1.12 1.90 -8.14
C TRP A 74 0.02 1.92 -9.16
N THR A 75 0.35 3.07 -9.75
CA THR A 75 1.53 3.20 -10.63
C THR A 75 2.82 2.83 -9.90
N TYR A 76 3.02 3.35 -8.69
CA TYR A 76 4.17 3.01 -7.86
C TYR A 76 4.20 1.52 -7.51
N LEU A 77 3.08 0.93 -7.06
CA LEU A 77 2.99 -0.49 -6.70
C LEU A 77 3.26 -1.38 -7.92
N THR A 78 2.74 -1.04 -9.10
CA THR A 78 3.03 -1.74 -10.35
C THR A 78 4.52 -1.72 -10.65
N SER A 79 5.20 -0.58 -10.49
CA SER A 79 6.66 -0.49 -10.71
C SER A 79 7.45 -1.47 -9.85
N LEU A 80 7.03 -1.68 -8.60
CA LEU A 80 7.63 -2.67 -7.70
C LEU A 80 7.37 -4.10 -8.19
N ILE A 81 6.14 -4.39 -8.62
CA ILE A 81 5.73 -5.71 -9.11
C ILE A 81 6.52 -6.10 -10.36
N VAL A 82 6.72 -5.17 -11.29
CA VAL A 82 7.47 -5.42 -12.53
C VAL A 82 8.98 -5.18 -12.41
N GLY A 83 9.47 -4.81 -11.22
CA GLY A 83 10.89 -4.58 -10.96
C GLY A 83 11.48 -3.40 -11.76
N LYS A 84 10.73 -2.31 -11.91
CA LYS A 84 11.15 -1.11 -12.63
C LYS A 84 11.30 0.08 -11.68
N ASN A 85 12.38 0.82 -11.85
CA ASN A 85 12.52 2.14 -11.25
C ASN A 85 11.80 3.15 -12.15
N ILE A 86 11.08 4.08 -11.54
CA ILE A 86 10.34 5.15 -12.23
C ILE A 86 10.78 6.51 -11.70
N SER A 87 10.62 7.55 -12.53
CA SER A 87 10.85 8.93 -12.09
C SER A 87 9.86 9.30 -10.99
N ASN A 88 10.26 10.24 -10.12
CA ASN A 88 9.33 10.86 -9.18
C ASN A 88 8.37 11.82 -9.89
N ASP A 89 8.82 12.43 -10.98
CA ASP A 89 8.02 13.39 -11.74
C ASP A 89 6.97 12.66 -12.57
N ILE A 90 5.76 13.18 -12.55
CA ILE A 90 4.67 12.65 -13.36
C ILE A 90 4.92 13.11 -14.80
N PRO A 91 4.94 12.19 -15.78
CA PRO A 91 5.07 12.57 -17.18
C PRO A 91 3.83 13.31 -17.65
N ASP A 92 4.00 14.19 -18.64
CA ASP A 92 2.86 14.85 -19.28
C ASP A 92 1.85 13.82 -19.82
N ASN A 93 0.58 14.07 -19.54
CA ASN A 93 -0.53 13.19 -19.88
C ASN A 93 -1.86 13.96 -19.82
N HIS A 94 -2.93 13.34 -20.32
CA HIS A 94 -4.25 13.98 -20.41
C HIS A 94 -4.80 14.47 -19.05
N TYR A 95 -4.38 13.86 -17.93
CA TYR A 95 -4.82 14.18 -16.57
C TYR A 95 -3.76 14.93 -15.76
N PHE A 96 -2.67 15.41 -16.38
CA PHE A 96 -1.49 15.96 -15.70
C PHE A 96 -1.83 17.03 -14.64
N THR A 97 -2.76 17.93 -14.95
CA THR A 97 -3.18 19.02 -14.04
C THR A 97 -3.83 18.53 -12.75
N GLN A 98 -4.38 17.31 -12.72
CA GLN A 98 -4.99 16.72 -11.52
C GLN A 98 -3.93 16.32 -10.47
N PHE A 99 -2.65 16.29 -10.85
CA PHE A 99 -1.56 15.93 -9.97
C PHE A 99 -0.85 17.14 -9.34
N GLY A 100 -1.38 18.35 -9.54
CA GLY A 100 -0.89 19.55 -8.85
C GLY A 100 -1.08 19.49 -7.33
N PRO A 101 -0.38 20.38 -6.58
CA PRO A 101 0.57 21.36 -7.08
C PRO A 101 1.95 20.77 -7.38
N ASP A 102 2.25 19.58 -6.88
CA ASP A 102 3.62 19.05 -6.86
C ASP A 102 3.99 18.28 -8.14
N PHE A 103 3.01 17.70 -8.85
CA PHE A 103 3.22 16.89 -10.07
C PHE A 103 4.17 15.71 -9.87
N THR A 104 4.23 15.15 -8.66
CA THR A 104 5.06 13.98 -8.32
C THR A 104 4.22 12.75 -7.93
N ILE A 105 4.84 11.57 -7.98
CA ILE A 105 4.24 10.28 -7.61
C ILE A 105 4.07 10.13 -6.09
N GLN A 106 4.87 10.83 -5.30
CA GLN A 106 4.84 10.69 -3.85
C GLN A 106 3.53 11.21 -3.25
N VAL A 107 3.10 10.54 -2.19
CA VAL A 107 2.01 10.99 -1.31
C VAL A 107 2.58 11.06 0.09
N SER A 108 2.62 12.27 0.63
CA SER A 108 3.14 12.53 1.97
C SER A 108 2.10 12.16 3.03
N PRO A 109 2.53 11.69 4.22
CA PRO A 109 1.63 11.51 5.34
C PRO A 109 1.07 12.88 5.77
N GLY A 110 -0.19 12.89 6.21
CA GLY A 110 -0.80 14.05 6.84
C GLY A 110 -0.48 14.13 8.35
N ASN A 111 -1.02 15.15 9.01
CA ASN A 111 -0.81 15.39 10.46
C ASN A 111 -1.83 14.66 11.36
N ARG A 112 -2.45 13.59 10.87
CA ARG A 112 -3.46 12.84 11.63
C ARG A 112 -2.78 12.05 12.77
N PRO A 113 -3.24 12.17 14.03
CA PRO A 113 -2.66 11.43 15.14
C PRO A 113 -2.89 9.93 14.97
N ASN A 114 -1.86 9.13 15.21
CA ASN A 114 -1.99 7.68 15.30
C ASN A 114 -2.64 7.31 16.64
N LYS A 115 -3.84 6.73 16.59
CA LYS A 115 -4.57 6.26 17.78
C LYS A 115 -4.32 4.80 18.12
N ASN A 116 -3.52 4.08 17.32
CA ASN A 116 -3.14 2.71 17.61
C ASN A 116 -1.97 2.71 18.59
N THR A 117 -2.22 2.33 19.84
CA THR A 117 -1.17 2.19 20.86
C THR A 117 -0.37 0.91 20.60
N ASN A 118 0.83 0.80 21.18
CA ASN A 118 1.61 -0.44 21.03
C ASN A 118 0.94 -1.59 21.77
N GLU A 119 0.36 -1.29 22.93
CA GLU A 119 -0.31 -2.22 23.81
C GLU A 119 -1.52 -2.86 23.11
N ASP A 120 -2.35 -2.05 22.43
CA ASP A 120 -3.50 -2.54 21.67
C ASP A 120 -3.05 -3.46 20.52
N ILE A 121 -2.03 -3.05 19.78
CA ILE A 121 -1.50 -3.85 18.66
C ILE A 121 -0.94 -5.18 19.16
N GLU A 122 -0.17 -5.17 20.25
CA GLU A 122 0.40 -6.39 20.82
C GLU A 122 -0.69 -7.33 21.34
N SER A 123 -1.72 -6.81 22.00
CA SER A 123 -2.87 -7.59 22.44
C SER A 123 -3.54 -8.32 21.27
N LEU A 124 -3.77 -7.63 20.14
CA LEU A 124 -4.37 -8.22 18.94
C LEU A 124 -3.47 -9.28 18.29
N LEU A 125 -2.15 -9.10 18.29
CA LEU A 125 -1.21 -10.06 17.72
C LEU A 125 -1.09 -11.36 18.54
N HIS A 126 -1.49 -11.33 19.80
CA HIS A 126 -1.46 -12.47 20.73
C HIS A 126 -2.84 -13.06 21.03
N THR A 127 -3.89 -12.61 20.31
CA THR A 127 -5.23 -13.18 20.45
C THR A 127 -5.26 -14.59 19.83
N SER A 128 -5.74 -15.57 20.60
CA SER A 128 -5.78 -17.01 20.28
C SER A 128 -6.63 -17.36 19.07
#